data_AF-A0A7G8JQC9-F1
#
_entry.id   AF-A0A7G8JQC9-F1
#
_cell.length_a   1.000
_cell.length_b   1.000
_cell.length_c   1.000
_cell.angle_alpha   90.00
_cell.angle_beta   90.00
_cell.angle_gamma   90.00
#
_symmetry.space_group_name_H-M   'P 1'
#
loop_
_entity.id
_entity.type
_entity.pdbx_description
1 polymer ?
#
loop_
_entity_poly.entity_id
_entity_poly.type
_entity_poly.pdbx_seq_one_letter_code
_entity_poly.pdbx_strand_id
1 'polypeptide(L)' 'MTPSLSNFLTSLVAGVAIVVIPASIGLFFLSQTDQVDRKL' A
#
# COMPACT_ATOMS: atom_id res chain seq x y z
N MET A 1 -18.83 -7.76 -19.43
CA MET A 1 -17.81 -6.69 -19.31
C MET A 1 -17.13 -6.53 -20.66
N THR A 2 -16.99 -5.32 -21.18
CA THR A 2 -16.15 -5.12 -22.37
C THR A 2 -14.68 -5.37 -21.97
N PRO A 3 -13.82 -5.82 -22.91
CA PRO A 3 -12.40 -6.00 -22.61
C PRO A 3 -11.74 -4.73 -22.07
N SER A 4 -12.11 -3.57 -22.61
CA SER A 4 -11.58 -2.27 -22.16
C SER A 4 -11.98 -1.92 -20.72
N LEU A 5 -13.24 -2.16 -20.32
CA LEU A 5 -13.69 -1.93 -18.95
C LEU A 5 -13.02 -2.88 -17.96
N SER A 6 -12.86 -4.16 -18.34
CA SER A 6 -12.13 -5.12 -17.52
C SER A 6 -10.69 -4.70 -17.31
N ASN A 7 -9.98 -4.31 -18.38
CA ASN A 7 -8.60 -3.87 -18.30
C ASN A 7 -8.45 -2.59 -17.45
N PHE A 8 -9.38 -1.65 -17.58
CA PHE A 8 -9.41 -0.45 -16.74
C PHE A 8 -9.52 -0.83 -15.25
N LEU A 9 -10.48 -1.68 -14.87
CA LEU A 9 -10.66 -2.10 -13.49
C LEU A 9 -9.45 -2.89 -12.95
N THR A 10 -8.90 -3.80 -13.75
CA THR A 10 -7.69 -4.55 -13.39
C THR A 10 -6.48 -3.63 -13.21
N SER A 11 -6.35 -2.58 -14.04
CA SER A 11 -5.26 -1.60 -13.90
C SER A 11 -5.35 -0.81 -12.60
N LEU A 12 -6.55 -0.49 -12.13
CA LEU A 12 -6.77 0.18 -10.85
C LEU A 12 -6.34 -0.72 -9.68
N VAL A 13 -6.75 -2.00 -9.71
CA VAL A 13 -6.37 -2.98 -8.69
C VAL A 13 -4.85 -3.19 -8.67
N ALA A 14 -4.23 -3.36 -9.83
CA ALA A 14 -2.79 -3.50 -9.95
C ALA A 14 -2.07 -2.25 -9.42
N GLY A 15 -2.53 -1.05 -9.80
CA GLY A 15 -2.00 0.23 -9.32
C GLY A 15 -2.09 0.37 -7.80
N VAL A 16 -3.25 0.05 -7.21
CA VAL A 16 -3.42 0.04 -5.75
C VAL A 16 -2.48 -0.96 -5.09
N ALA A 17 -2.36 -2.18 -5.63
CA ALA A 17 -1.48 -3.20 -5.06
C ALA A 17 -0.01 -2.74 -5.05
N ILE A 18 0.51 -2.23 -6.17
CA ILE A 18 1.93 -1.84 -6.27
C ILE A 18 2.27 -0.55 -5.54
N VAL A 19 1.29 0.34 -5.27
CA VAL A 19 1.52 1.58 -4.53
C VAL A 19 1.26 1.39 -3.04
N VAL A 20 0.08 0.87 -2.68
CA VAL A 20 -0.37 0.81 -1.29
C VAL A 20 0.39 -0.25 -0.51
N ILE A 21 0.65 -1.43 -1.08
CA ILE A 21 1.35 -2.50 -0.35
C ILE A 21 2.76 -2.05 0.06
N PRO A 22 3.63 -1.55 -0.83
CA PRO A 22 4.97 -1.10 -0.41
C PRO A 22 4.92 0.11 0.51
N ALA A 23 4.03 1.07 0.26
CA ALA A 23 3.88 2.24 1.12
C ALA A 23 3.48 1.83 2.55
N SER A 24 2.47 0.98 2.70
CA SER A 24 2.02 0.49 4.00
C SER A 24 3.09 -0.35 4.71
N ILE A 25 3.79 -1.23 4.00
CA ILE A 25 4.90 -2.00 4.57
C ILE A 25 6.02 -1.08 5.06
N GLY A 26 6.43 -0.11 4.24
CA GLY A 26 7.47 0.86 4.59
C GLY A 26 7.08 1.67 5.82
N LEU A 27 5.86 2.20 5.86
CA LEU A 27 5.35 2.96 7.00
C LEU A 27 5.23 2.11 8.27
N PHE A 28 4.79 0.85 8.16
CA PHE A 28 4.71 -0.06 9.28
C PHE A 28 6.09 -0.32 9.91
N PHE A 29 7.10 -0.65 9.11
CA PHE A 29 8.45 -0.85 9.64
C PHE A 29 9.07 0.44 10.17
N LEU A 30 8.80 1.58 9.50
CA LEU A 30 9.24 2.89 9.96
C LEU A 30 8.65 3.21 11.35
N SER A 31 7.35 2.98 11.55
CA SER A 31 6.71 3.25 12.84
C SER A 31 7.21 2.37 13.97
N GLN A 32 7.64 1.13 13.67
CA GLN A 32 8.26 0.25 14.67
C GLN A 32 9.70 0.66 15.00
N THR A 33 10.43 1.22 14.01
CA THR A 33 11.84 1.61 14.18
C THR A 33 11.97 2.95 14.88
N ASP A 34 11.11 3.91 14.56
CA ASP A 34 11.14 5.28 15.10
C ASP A 34 10.19 5.44 16.31
N GLN A 35 9.94 4.35 17.03
CA GLN A 35 9.06 4.37 18.19
C GLN A 35 9.79 4.96 19.41
N VAL A 36 9.32 6.09 19.91
CA VAL A 36 9.83 6.71 21.15
C VAL A 36 9.40 5.87 22.37
N ASP A 37 10.37 5.42 23.18
CA ASP A 37 10.08 4.81 24.49
C ASP A 37 9.72 5.91 25.51
N ARG A 38 8.49 5.87 26.03
CA ARG A 38 7.95 6.85 26.98
C ARG A 38 7.85 6.29 28.40
N LYS A 39 8.82 5.46 28.80
CA LYS A 39 8.90 5.01 30.19
C LYS A 39 9.46 6.13 31.07
N LEU A 40 8.63 6.52 32.04
CA LEU A 40 9.00 7.33 33.21
C LEU A 40 9.55 6.44 34.32
#